data_AF-A0A4Y2TD41-F1
#
_entry.id   AF-A0A4Y2TD41-F1
#
_cell.length_a   1.000
_cell.length_b   1.000
_cell.length_c   1.000
_cell.angle_alpha   90.00
_cell.angle_beta   90.00
_cell.angle_gamma   90.00
#
_symmetry.space_group_name_H-M   'P 1'
#
loop_
_entity.id
_entity.type
_entity.pdbx_description
1 polymer ?
#
loop_
_entity_poly.entity_id
_entity_poly.type
_entity_poly.pdbx_seq_one_letter_code
_entity_poly.pdbx_strand_id
1 'polypeptide(L)'
;MIPNYIFYRNDRQINNDHNSLFGGTCIYIKSHIDHHCVPTPELESMDATIIEIKIGKILKEALAESSTQKFKDPPEKLPLEIRNKIHLRNYLRRQWQRTRDPEYRREFYKIKDEVANETKQHLLQKLAQQTESLTPESRTLWRRSQLLRKPFTSNPPLRGETGDPALAPIEKAEAIADSLRKQFEPNTDPIFDNPILSGKVKEAVENFINTPHINNLSPATASEVSDFIKTLKPNKSPALDQITAC
;
A
#
# COMPACT_ATOMS: atom_id res chain seq x y z
N MET A 1 26.37 33.69 -4.59
CA MET A 1 26.37 32.58 -5.58
C MET A 1 26.01 31.30 -4.86
N ILE A 2 25.11 30.50 -5.43
CA ILE A 2 24.71 29.22 -4.84
C ILE A 2 25.79 28.18 -5.17
N PRO A 3 26.41 27.52 -4.19
CA PRO A 3 27.42 26.48 -4.44
C PRO A 3 26.85 25.36 -5.32
N ASN A 4 27.64 24.88 -6.28
CA ASN A 4 27.26 23.82 -7.24
C ASN A 4 26.17 24.20 -8.25
N TYR A 5 25.95 25.50 -8.50
CA TYR A 5 25.06 25.98 -9.55
C TYR A 5 25.76 27.00 -10.46
N ILE A 6 25.47 26.93 -11.75
CA ILE A 6 25.83 27.90 -12.77
C ILE A 6 24.62 28.81 -13.00
N PHE A 7 24.86 30.11 -13.09
CA PHE A 7 23.83 31.13 -13.23
C PHE A 7 23.87 31.72 -14.63
N TYR A 8 22.73 31.69 -15.32
CA TYR A 8 22.53 32.35 -16.60
C TYR A 8 21.51 33.47 -16.44
N ARG A 9 21.80 34.62 -17.03
CA ARG A 9 20.96 35.82 -16.96
C ARG A 9 20.99 36.53 -18.29
N ASN A 10 19.81 36.94 -18.74
CA ASN A 10 19.62 37.78 -19.92
C ASN A 10 18.74 38.97 -19.52
N ASP A 11 19.33 40.16 -19.48
CA ASP A 11 18.66 41.40 -19.09
C ASP A 11 18.06 42.08 -20.31
N ARG A 12 16.86 42.66 -20.16
CA ARG A 12 16.18 43.39 -21.24
C ARG A 12 16.99 44.62 -21.61
N GLN A 13 17.28 44.79 -22.90
CA GLN A 13 17.92 46.01 -23.39
C GLN A 13 16.94 47.18 -23.34
N ILE A 14 17.38 48.30 -22.76
CA ILE A 14 16.58 49.53 -22.67
C ILE A 14 16.60 50.20 -24.04
N ASN A 15 15.60 49.91 -24.87
CA ASN A 15 15.26 50.77 -25.99
C ASN A 15 14.26 51.83 -25.50
N ASN A 16 14.33 53.03 -26.07
CA ASN A 16 13.77 54.32 -25.60
C ASN A 16 12.25 54.40 -25.33
N ASP A 17 11.54 53.29 -25.16
CA ASP A 17 10.14 53.25 -24.75
C ASP A 17 10.02 53.26 -23.23
N HIS A 18 9.47 54.36 -22.71
CA HIS A 18 9.32 54.70 -21.29
C HIS A 18 8.43 53.76 -20.44
N ASN A 19 8.11 52.54 -20.89
CA ASN A 19 7.04 51.74 -20.27
C ASN A 19 7.44 50.40 -19.61
N SER A 20 8.72 50.06 -19.47
CA SER A 20 9.15 49.03 -18.51
C SER A 20 10.60 49.20 -18.07
N LEU A 21 10.85 49.77 -16.89
CA LEU A 21 12.21 49.99 -16.38
C LEU A 21 12.93 48.71 -15.92
N PHE A 22 12.24 47.57 -15.77
CA PHE A 22 12.81 46.36 -15.17
C PHE A 22 12.25 45.09 -15.84
N GLY A 23 13.12 44.27 -16.45
CA GLY A 23 12.74 43.02 -17.12
C GLY A 23 13.95 42.17 -17.52
N GLY A 24 13.77 40.86 -17.62
CA GLY A 24 14.82 39.90 -17.95
C GLY A 24 14.50 38.50 -17.45
N THR A 25 15.28 37.52 -17.88
CA THR A 25 15.17 36.12 -17.44
C THR A 25 16.45 35.64 -16.79
N CYS A 26 16.33 34.78 -15.78
CA CYS A 26 17.48 34.13 -15.19
C CYS A 26 17.15 32.70 -14.76
N ILE A 27 18.17 31.83 -14.76
CA ILE A 27 18.03 30.42 -14.42
C ILE A 27 19.31 29.92 -13.75
N TYR A 28 19.14 29.05 -12.75
CA TYR A 28 20.21 28.33 -12.10
C TYR A 28 20.18 26.86 -12.53
N ILE A 29 21.33 26.31 -12.94
CA ILE A 29 21.47 24.90 -13.29
C ILE A 29 22.61 24.29 -12.48
N LYS A 30 22.44 23.07 -11.98
CA LYS A 30 23.49 22.39 -11.22
C LYS A 30 24.74 22.20 -12.08
N SER A 31 25.90 22.51 -11.53
CA SER A 31 27.19 22.52 -12.24
C SER A 31 27.63 21.15 -12.79
N HIS A 32 27.11 20.04 -12.25
CA HIS A 32 27.42 18.69 -12.73
C HIS A 32 26.54 18.24 -13.92
N ILE A 33 25.50 19.00 -14.27
CA ILE A 33 24.74 18.74 -15.49
C ILE A 33 25.55 19.33 -16.64
N ASP A 34 25.72 18.61 -17.74
CA ASP A 34 26.39 19.17 -18.94
C ASP A 34 25.39 20.05 -19.70
N HIS A 35 25.62 21.37 -19.68
CA HIS A 35 24.73 22.37 -20.24
C HIS A 35 25.51 23.59 -20.73
N HIS A 36 24.95 24.31 -21.70
CA HIS A 36 25.52 25.58 -22.17
C HIS A 36 24.44 26.55 -22.64
N CYS A 37 24.72 27.84 -22.51
CA CYS A 37 23.84 28.90 -22.98
C CYS A 37 23.90 29.00 -24.51
N VAL A 38 22.74 29.12 -25.14
CA VAL A 38 22.62 29.36 -26.58
C VAL A 38 22.18 30.81 -26.78
N PRO A 39 22.72 31.53 -27.78
CA PRO A 39 22.29 32.88 -28.09
C PRO A 39 20.77 32.92 -28.32
N THR A 40 20.08 33.76 -27.57
CA THR A 40 18.65 33.98 -27.74
C THR A 40 18.39 34.79 -29.01
N PRO A 41 17.44 34.36 -29.88
CA PRO A 41 17.01 35.18 -31.00
C PRO A 41 16.26 36.42 -30.51
N GLU A 42 16.16 37.44 -31.36
CA GLU A 42 15.38 38.65 -31.08
C GLU A 42 13.89 38.31 -31.03
N LEU A 43 13.24 38.61 -29.90
CA LEU A 43 11.83 38.30 -29.65
C LEU A 43 11.11 39.61 -29.30
N GLU A 44 10.08 39.95 -30.06
CA GLU A 44 9.40 41.26 -29.97
C GLU A 44 8.58 41.45 -28.68
N SER A 45 8.13 40.35 -28.05
CA SER A 45 7.18 40.42 -26.93
C SER A 45 7.58 39.62 -25.68
N MET A 46 8.72 38.93 -25.69
CA MET A 46 9.13 38.04 -24.58
C MET A 46 10.64 38.05 -24.36
N ASP A 47 11.04 38.11 -23.10
CA ASP A 47 12.42 37.84 -22.69
C ASP A 47 12.61 36.32 -22.52
N ALA A 48 13.70 35.77 -23.03
CA ALA A 48 14.04 34.36 -22.88
C ALA A 48 15.53 34.16 -22.58
N THR A 49 15.84 33.03 -21.94
CA THR A 49 17.19 32.47 -21.79
C THR A 49 17.12 31.03 -22.29
N ILE A 50 17.87 30.69 -23.34
CA ILE A 50 17.87 29.36 -23.93
C ILE A 50 19.09 28.59 -23.45
N ILE A 51 18.87 27.39 -22.93
CA ILE A 51 19.94 26.50 -22.49
C ILE A 51 19.77 25.13 -23.12
N GLU A 52 20.84 24.65 -23.74
CA GLU A 52 20.91 23.30 -24.27
C GLU A 52 21.47 22.35 -23.21
N ILE A 53 20.78 21.22 -22.99
CA ILE A 53 21.15 20.18 -22.02
C ILE A 53 21.38 18.87 -22.75
N LYS A 54 22.54 18.24 -22.56
CA LYS A 54 22.86 16.93 -23.16
C LYS A 54 22.34 15.79 -22.29
N ILE A 55 21.18 15.24 -22.64
CA ILE A 55 20.47 14.22 -21.84
C ILE A 55 21.08 12.81 -21.99
N GLY A 56 21.86 12.53 -23.04
CA GLY A 56 22.32 11.18 -23.38
C GLY A 56 23.21 10.49 -22.33
N LYS A 57 23.96 11.26 -21.53
CA LYS A 57 24.82 10.72 -20.46
C LYS A 57 23.99 10.31 -19.24
N ILE A 58 23.06 11.17 -18.84
CA ILE A 58 22.15 10.97 -17.70
C ILE A 58 21.28 9.72 -17.90
N LEU A 59 20.74 9.53 -19.10
CA LEU A 59 19.93 8.34 -19.40
C LEU A 59 20.71 7.03 -19.31
N LYS A 60 21.99 7.02 -19.73
CA LYS A 60 22.83 5.81 -19.65
C LYS A 60 23.20 5.46 -18.22
N GLU A 61 23.56 6.45 -17.42
CA GLU A 61 23.89 6.29 -16.00
C GLU A 61 22.64 5.83 -15.21
N ALA A 62 21.49 6.48 -15.42
CA ALA A 62 20.23 6.06 -14.81
C ALA A 62 19.80 4.65 -15.23
N LEU A 63 20.00 4.25 -16.50
CA LEU A 63 19.73 2.87 -16.94
C LEU A 63 20.64 1.86 -16.25
N ALA A 64 21.93 2.17 -16.10
CA ALA A 64 22.90 1.30 -15.45
C ALA A 64 22.59 1.13 -13.95
N GLU A 65 22.22 2.21 -13.27
CA GLU A 65 21.84 2.20 -11.85
C GLU A 65 20.49 1.52 -11.59
N SER A 66 19.54 1.65 -12.53
CA SER A 66 18.24 0.97 -12.45
C SER A 66 18.29 -0.53 -12.76
N SER A 67 19.41 -1.04 -13.26
CA SER A 67 19.60 -2.47 -13.55
C SER A 67 19.80 -3.25 -12.23
N THR A 68 18.68 -3.71 -11.69
CA THR A 68 18.52 -4.31 -10.36
C THR A 68 19.49 -5.45 -10.02
N GLN A 69 19.80 -5.58 -8.73
CA GLN A 69 20.52 -6.68 -8.07
C GLN A 69 20.30 -8.04 -8.76
N LYS A 70 21.41 -8.66 -9.21
CA LYS A 70 21.42 -10.02 -9.73
C LYS A 70 21.15 -10.98 -8.56
N PHE A 71 19.98 -11.64 -8.54
CA PHE A 71 19.76 -12.78 -7.65
C PHE A 71 20.89 -13.80 -7.87
N LYS A 72 21.42 -14.38 -6.78
CA LYS A 72 22.53 -15.36 -6.83
C LYS A 72 22.22 -16.52 -7.77
N ASP A 73 20.97 -16.97 -7.75
CA ASP A 73 20.40 -17.90 -8.71
C ASP A 73 19.21 -17.24 -9.43
N PRO A 74 19.14 -17.30 -10.77
CA PRO A 74 17.99 -16.82 -11.50
C PRO A 74 16.72 -17.57 -11.06
N PRO A 75 15.58 -16.89 -10.91
CA PRO A 75 14.33 -17.56 -10.64
C PRO A 75 14.03 -18.57 -11.75
N GLU A 76 13.52 -19.73 -11.35
CA GLU A 76 13.14 -20.79 -12.28
C GLU A 76 12.13 -20.25 -13.31
N LYS A 77 12.39 -20.54 -14.59
CA LYS A 77 11.57 -20.03 -15.68
C LYS A 77 10.25 -20.79 -15.73
N LEU A 78 9.16 -20.06 -15.99
CA LEU A 78 7.86 -20.66 -16.26
C LEU A 78 7.92 -21.58 -17.50
N PRO A 79 7.01 -22.57 -17.59
CA PRO A 79 6.83 -23.41 -18.77
C PRO A 79 6.73 -22.60 -20.06
N LEU A 80 7.23 -23.18 -21.16
CA LEU A 80 7.29 -22.51 -22.47
C LEU A 80 5.91 -22.04 -22.93
N GLU A 81 4.87 -22.85 -22.74
CA GLU A 81 3.49 -22.52 -23.10
C GLU A 81 3.00 -21.22 -22.43
N ILE A 82 3.17 -21.12 -21.11
CA ILE A 82 2.78 -19.93 -20.34
C ILE A 82 3.58 -18.70 -20.80
N ARG A 83 4.86 -18.88 -21.09
CA ARG A 83 5.71 -17.80 -21.62
C ARG A 83 5.25 -17.33 -22.99
N ASN A 84 4.89 -18.25 -23.88
CA ASN A 84 4.34 -17.91 -25.20
C ASN A 84 3.04 -17.11 -25.06
N LYS A 85 2.16 -17.49 -24.15
CA LYS A 85 0.94 -16.71 -23.84
C LYS A 85 1.25 -15.35 -23.24
N ILE A 86 2.27 -15.20 -22.39
CA ILE A 86 2.73 -13.90 -21.89
C ILE A 86 3.19 -13.01 -23.05
N HIS A 87 3.94 -13.55 -24.01
CA HIS A 87 4.36 -12.82 -25.20
C HIS A 87 3.16 -12.39 -26.05
N LEU A 88 2.19 -13.27 -26.28
CA LEU A 88 0.94 -12.96 -26.99
C LEU A 88 0.13 -11.88 -26.27
N ARG A 89 -0.07 -12.00 -24.95
CA ARG A 89 -0.74 -10.99 -24.11
C ARG A 89 -0.08 -9.62 -24.26
N ASN A 90 1.26 -9.57 -24.22
CA ASN A 90 2.00 -8.32 -24.35
C ASN A 90 1.91 -7.75 -25.79
N TYR A 91 1.85 -8.62 -26.80
CA TYR A 91 1.57 -8.22 -28.18
C TYR A 91 0.18 -7.58 -28.31
N LEU A 92 -0.86 -8.24 -27.80
CA LEU A 92 -2.24 -7.74 -27.83
C LEU A 92 -2.38 -6.40 -27.10
N ARG A 93 -1.72 -6.25 -25.93
CA ARG A 93 -1.67 -4.96 -25.22
C ARG A 93 -1.06 -3.86 -26.08
N ARG A 94 0.05 -4.14 -26.78
CA ARG A 94 0.71 -3.17 -27.66
C ARG A 94 -0.20 -2.79 -28.84
N GLN A 95 -0.89 -3.75 -29.44
CA GLN A 95 -1.83 -3.47 -30.53
C GLN A 95 -3.00 -2.62 -30.05
N TRP A 96 -3.63 -3.00 -28.94
CA TRP A 96 -4.73 -2.22 -28.34
C TRP A 96 -4.31 -0.77 -28.01
N GLN A 97 -3.12 -0.55 -27.45
CA GLN A 97 -2.66 0.81 -27.15
C GLN A 97 -2.48 1.68 -28.40
N ARG A 98 -2.12 1.08 -29.54
CA ARG A 98 -1.90 1.76 -30.82
C ARG A 98 -3.19 2.01 -31.58
N THR A 99 -4.01 0.99 -31.77
CA THR A 99 -5.20 1.05 -32.63
C THR A 99 -6.46 1.46 -31.87
N ARG A 100 -6.46 1.31 -30.53
CA ARG A 100 -7.65 1.45 -29.66
C ARG A 100 -8.81 0.53 -30.03
N ASP A 101 -8.53 -0.54 -30.77
CA ASP A 101 -9.52 -1.54 -31.19
C ASP A 101 -10.04 -2.37 -29.97
N PRO A 102 -11.36 -2.46 -29.77
CA PRO A 102 -11.95 -3.25 -28.69
C PRO A 102 -11.69 -4.77 -28.79
N GLU A 103 -11.44 -5.33 -29.97
CA GLU A 103 -11.16 -6.76 -30.12
C GLU A 103 -9.81 -7.13 -29.50
N TYR A 104 -8.77 -6.32 -29.72
CA TYR A 104 -7.49 -6.53 -29.04
C TYR A 104 -7.60 -6.38 -27.52
N ARG A 105 -8.50 -5.52 -27.02
CA ARG A 105 -8.78 -5.43 -25.58
C ARG A 105 -9.42 -6.73 -25.08
N ARG A 106 -10.45 -7.24 -25.76
CA ARG A 106 -11.15 -8.47 -25.40
C ARG A 106 -10.19 -9.65 -25.31
N GLU A 107 -9.41 -9.88 -26.37
CA GLU A 107 -8.42 -10.94 -26.43
C GLU A 107 -7.31 -10.76 -25.39
N PHE A 108 -6.86 -9.52 -25.13
CA PHE A 108 -5.90 -9.26 -24.07
C PHE A 108 -6.40 -9.73 -22.69
N TYR A 109 -7.65 -9.40 -22.33
CA TYR A 109 -8.21 -9.82 -21.03
C TYR A 109 -8.39 -11.34 -20.95
N LYS A 110 -8.82 -11.98 -22.04
CA LYS A 110 -8.90 -13.45 -22.14
C LYS A 110 -7.55 -14.11 -21.88
N ILE A 111 -6.51 -13.73 -22.63
CA ILE A 111 -5.16 -14.31 -22.46
C ILE A 111 -4.56 -13.93 -21.10
N LYS A 112 -4.87 -12.73 -20.55
CA LYS A 112 -4.44 -12.34 -19.20
C LYS A 112 -4.97 -13.32 -18.15
N ASP A 113 -6.25 -13.68 -18.23
CA ASP A 113 -6.88 -14.59 -17.27
C ASP A 113 -6.40 -16.03 -17.47
N GLU A 114 -6.22 -16.48 -18.71
CA GLU A 114 -5.58 -17.78 -19.02
C GLU A 114 -4.18 -17.89 -18.42
N VAL A 115 -3.32 -16.88 -18.62
CA VAL A 115 -1.96 -16.87 -18.04
C VAL A 115 -2.03 -16.95 -16.51
N ALA A 116 -2.95 -16.23 -15.87
CA ALA A 116 -3.09 -16.26 -14.42
C ALA A 116 -3.52 -17.65 -13.93
N ASN A 117 -4.50 -18.26 -14.59
CA ASN A 117 -5.01 -19.59 -14.26
C ASN A 117 -3.97 -20.68 -14.48
N GLU A 118 -3.30 -20.69 -15.63
CA GLU A 118 -2.26 -21.67 -15.94
C GLU A 118 -1.04 -21.54 -15.03
N THR A 119 -0.63 -20.32 -14.71
CA THR A 119 0.45 -20.09 -13.75
C THR A 119 0.07 -20.62 -12.38
N LYS A 120 -1.17 -20.37 -11.93
CA LYS A 120 -1.68 -20.92 -10.66
C LYS A 120 -1.69 -22.45 -10.69
N GLN A 121 -2.22 -23.07 -11.74
CA GLN A 121 -2.25 -24.53 -11.88
C GLN A 121 -0.85 -25.14 -11.89
N HIS A 122 0.08 -24.57 -12.64
CA HIS A 122 1.47 -25.02 -12.69
C HIS A 122 2.14 -24.96 -11.31
N LEU A 123 1.95 -23.86 -10.59
CA LEU A 123 2.50 -23.71 -9.24
C LEU A 123 1.87 -24.71 -8.26
N LEU A 124 0.56 -24.95 -8.33
CA LEU A 124 -0.12 -25.94 -7.50
C LEU A 124 0.38 -27.36 -7.80
N GLN A 125 0.50 -27.73 -9.08
CA GLN A 125 1.01 -29.04 -9.49
C GLN A 125 2.45 -29.24 -9.00
N LYS A 126 3.29 -28.21 -9.14
CA LYS A 126 4.66 -28.24 -8.63
C LYS A 126 4.71 -28.42 -7.11
N LEU A 127 3.84 -27.72 -6.36
CA LEU A 127 3.73 -27.91 -4.91
C LEU A 127 3.25 -29.32 -4.54
N ALA A 128 2.31 -29.89 -5.31
CA ALA A 128 1.84 -31.26 -5.13
C ALA A 128 2.98 -32.27 -5.34
N GLN A 129 3.69 -32.19 -6.46
CA GLN A 129 4.86 -33.03 -6.76
C GLN A 129 5.95 -32.89 -5.69
N GLN A 130 6.20 -31.65 -5.22
CA GLN A 130 7.14 -31.42 -4.12
C GLN A 130 6.68 -32.12 -2.84
N THR A 131 5.38 -32.10 -2.53
CA THR A 131 4.83 -32.74 -1.34
C THR A 131 4.90 -34.26 -1.44
N GLU A 132 4.57 -34.85 -2.59
CA GLU A 132 4.70 -36.28 -2.87
C GLU A 132 6.14 -36.78 -2.78
N SER A 133 7.11 -35.94 -3.15
CA SER A 133 8.55 -36.29 -3.06
C SER A 133 9.11 -36.27 -1.64
N LEU A 134 8.36 -35.78 -0.63
CA LEU A 134 8.82 -35.73 0.75
C LEU A 134 8.69 -37.12 1.40
N THR A 135 9.81 -37.63 1.92
CA THR A 135 9.81 -38.87 2.71
C THR A 135 9.82 -38.58 4.21
N PRO A 136 9.09 -39.34 5.06
CA PRO A 136 9.04 -39.13 6.51
C PRO A 136 10.41 -39.20 7.21
N GLU A 137 11.31 -40.04 6.70
CA GLU A 137 12.65 -40.29 7.26
C GLU A 137 13.64 -39.18 6.92
N SER A 138 13.30 -38.30 5.96
CA SER A 138 14.19 -37.26 5.48
C SER A 138 14.08 -35.96 6.29
N ARG A 139 15.24 -35.31 6.54
CA ARG A 139 15.29 -33.95 7.11
C ARG A 139 14.59 -32.91 6.21
N THR A 140 14.27 -33.24 4.97
CA THR A 140 13.55 -32.37 4.03
C THR A 140 12.11 -32.13 4.43
N LEU A 141 11.43 -33.11 5.03
CA LEU A 141 10.07 -32.92 5.57
C LEU A 141 10.08 -31.85 6.68
N TRP A 142 11.01 -31.95 7.63
CA TRP A 142 11.17 -30.97 8.72
C TRP A 142 11.46 -29.56 8.21
N ARG A 143 12.39 -29.40 7.25
CA ARG A 143 12.67 -28.08 6.65
C ARG A 143 11.44 -27.48 5.97
N ARG A 144 10.66 -28.30 5.27
CA ARG A 144 9.42 -27.84 4.60
C ARG A 144 8.32 -27.50 5.60
N SER A 145 8.14 -28.30 6.66
CA SER A 145 7.16 -27.99 7.71
C SER A 145 7.51 -26.71 8.47
N GLN A 146 8.79 -26.41 8.66
CA GLN A 146 9.23 -25.15 9.24
C GLN A 146 8.83 -23.92 8.40
N LEU A 147 8.81 -24.01 7.07
CA LEU A 147 8.37 -22.92 6.19
C LEU A 147 6.87 -22.63 6.28
N LEU A 148 6.07 -23.62 6.68
CA LEU A 148 4.62 -23.46 6.89
C LEU A 148 4.29 -22.82 8.25
N ARG A 149 5.25 -22.80 9.18
CA ARG A 149 5.07 -22.13 10.46
C ARG A 149 5.01 -20.63 10.20
N LYS A 150 3.94 -19.99 10.68
CA LYS A 150 3.90 -18.52 10.72
C LYS A 150 5.13 -18.03 11.51
N PRO A 151 5.81 -16.97 11.05
CA PRO A 151 6.87 -16.37 11.84
C PRO A 151 6.26 -15.97 13.18
N PHE A 152 6.89 -16.40 14.27
CA PHE A 152 6.45 -16.00 15.59
C PHE A 152 6.64 -14.49 15.74
N THR A 153 5.54 -13.74 15.80
CA THR A 153 5.60 -12.35 16.21
C THR A 153 5.64 -12.34 17.73
N SER A 154 6.81 -12.03 18.29
CA SER A 154 6.89 -11.81 19.74
C SER A 154 5.97 -10.66 20.10
N ASN A 155 5.06 -10.89 21.04
CA ASN A 155 4.31 -9.80 21.63
C ASN A 155 5.32 -8.81 22.24
N PRO A 156 5.19 -7.50 21.97
CA PRO A 156 6.05 -6.52 22.61
C PRO A 156 5.87 -6.59 24.13
N PRO A 157 6.91 -6.32 24.92
CA PRO A 157 6.78 -6.30 26.37
C PRO A 157 5.77 -5.24 26.80
N LEU A 158 4.98 -5.55 27.84
CA LEU A 158 4.13 -4.56 28.49
C LEU A 158 5.02 -3.43 29.01
N ARG A 159 4.54 -2.19 28.96
CA ARG A 159 5.28 -1.03 29.43
C ARG A 159 4.55 -0.42 30.62
N GLY A 160 5.29 -0.15 31.68
CA GLY A 160 4.79 0.64 32.80
C GLY A 160 4.63 2.12 32.43
N GLU A 161 4.21 2.94 33.40
CA GLU A 161 4.05 4.39 33.20
C GLU A 161 5.35 5.09 32.81
N THR A 162 6.50 4.60 33.28
CA THR A 162 7.83 5.12 32.94
C THR A 162 8.27 4.78 31.50
N GLY A 163 7.54 3.90 30.81
CA GLY A 163 7.87 3.40 29.48
C GLY A 163 8.84 2.22 29.48
N ASP A 164 9.34 1.80 30.65
CA ASP A 164 10.22 0.65 30.81
C ASP A 164 9.47 -0.67 30.59
N PRO A 165 10.11 -1.68 29.99
CA PRO A 165 9.49 -2.97 29.74
C PRO A 165 9.33 -3.77 31.04
N ALA A 166 8.10 -4.18 31.35
CA ALA A 166 7.79 -5.11 32.43
C ALA A 166 8.20 -6.54 32.02
N LEU A 167 9.25 -7.06 32.65
CA LEU A 167 9.83 -8.36 32.34
C LEU A 167 9.33 -9.42 33.32
N ALA A 168 9.31 -9.11 34.62
CA ALA A 168 8.85 -10.00 35.66
C ALA A 168 7.32 -10.15 35.67
N PRO A 169 6.77 -11.29 36.13
CA PRO A 169 5.32 -11.46 36.25
C PRO A 169 4.66 -10.41 37.14
N ILE A 170 5.33 -9.99 38.22
CA ILE A 170 4.83 -8.96 39.14
C ILE A 170 4.76 -7.59 38.46
N GLU A 171 5.83 -7.17 37.79
CA GLU A 171 5.88 -5.90 37.04
C GLU A 171 4.79 -5.84 35.96
N LYS A 172 4.48 -6.99 35.32
CA LYS A 172 3.40 -7.07 34.33
C LYS A 172 2.03 -6.88 34.97
N ALA A 173 1.81 -7.47 36.14
CA ALA A 173 0.57 -7.30 36.88
C ALA A 173 0.39 -5.84 37.31
N GLU A 174 1.46 -5.20 37.78
CA GLU A 174 1.47 -3.78 38.13
C GLU A 174 1.20 -2.89 36.91
N ALA A 175 1.88 -3.10 35.78
CA ALA A 175 1.64 -2.34 34.55
C ALA A 175 0.18 -2.45 34.05
N ILE A 176 -0.44 -3.63 34.20
CA ILE A 176 -1.86 -3.83 33.90
C ILE A 176 -2.73 -3.10 34.92
N ALA A 177 -2.43 -3.21 36.22
CA ALA A 177 -3.18 -2.56 37.28
C ALA A 177 -3.17 -1.03 37.12
N ASP A 178 -2.01 -0.44 36.83
CA ASP A 178 -1.86 1.00 36.56
C ASP A 178 -2.63 1.42 35.32
N SER A 179 -2.55 0.65 34.23
CA SER A 179 -3.32 0.91 33.01
C SER A 179 -4.84 0.87 33.28
N LEU A 180 -5.31 -0.08 34.08
CA LEU A 180 -6.73 -0.17 34.45
C LEU A 180 -7.12 0.99 35.35
N ARG A 181 -6.33 1.31 36.38
CA ARG A 181 -6.56 2.45 37.26
C ARG A 181 -6.78 3.72 36.44
N LYS A 182 -5.88 4.02 35.50
CA LYS A 182 -5.97 5.20 34.62
C LYS A 182 -7.23 5.21 33.74
N GLN A 183 -7.67 4.05 33.25
CA GLN A 183 -8.89 3.96 32.44
C GLN A 183 -10.17 4.20 33.24
N PHE A 184 -10.15 3.88 34.54
CA PHE A 184 -11.29 4.05 35.44
C PHE A 184 -11.20 5.31 36.32
N GLU A 185 -10.22 6.19 36.08
CA GLU A 185 -10.18 7.49 36.72
C GLU A 185 -11.36 8.36 36.23
N PRO A 186 -12.06 9.07 37.14
CA PRO A 186 -13.09 10.01 36.76
C PRO A 186 -12.51 11.05 35.79
N ASN A 187 -13.23 11.31 34.71
CA ASN A 187 -12.81 12.35 33.77
C ASN A 187 -12.85 13.71 34.49
N THR A 188 -11.68 14.32 34.66
CA THR A 188 -11.49 15.57 35.40
C THR A 188 -11.40 16.78 34.47
N ASP A 189 -11.64 16.63 33.16
CA ASP A 189 -11.65 17.80 32.29
C ASP A 189 -12.85 18.70 32.68
N PRO A 190 -12.63 20.01 32.87
CA PRO A 190 -13.69 20.97 33.24
C PRO A 190 -14.77 21.11 32.16
N ILE A 191 -14.56 20.52 30.98
CA ILE A 191 -15.55 20.40 29.91
C ILE A 191 -16.68 19.42 30.30
N PHE A 192 -16.37 18.38 31.10
CA PHE A 192 -17.32 17.36 31.55
C PHE A 192 -17.88 17.64 32.95
N ASP A 193 -17.30 18.58 33.72
CA ASP A 193 -17.88 19.22 34.91
C ASP A 193 -19.01 20.21 34.56
N ASN A 194 -19.73 19.95 33.48
CA ASN A 194 -20.94 20.67 33.17
C ASN A 194 -22.10 20.02 33.96
N PRO A 195 -22.65 20.68 35.00
CA PRO A 195 -23.74 20.11 35.79
C PRO A 195 -24.97 19.76 34.96
N ILE A 196 -25.14 20.43 33.80
CA ILE A 196 -26.21 20.14 32.84
C ILE A 196 -25.95 18.81 32.11
N LEU A 197 -24.71 18.53 31.72
CA LEU A 197 -24.34 17.27 31.06
C LEU A 197 -24.45 16.10 32.04
N SER A 198 -23.93 16.27 33.26
CA SER A 198 -24.04 15.25 34.32
C SER A 198 -25.49 14.92 34.66
N GLY A 199 -26.36 15.94 34.76
CA GLY A 199 -27.79 15.76 34.95
C GLY A 199 -28.45 14.99 33.80
N LYS A 200 -28.15 15.35 32.54
CA LYS A 200 -28.67 14.65 31.36
C LYS A 200 -28.23 13.19 31.27
N VAL A 201 -26.99 12.88 31.62
CA VAL A 201 -26.48 11.50 31.64
C VAL A 201 -27.18 10.69 32.73
N LYS A 202 -27.33 11.25 33.93
CA LYS A 202 -28.07 10.60 35.02
C LYS A 202 -29.52 10.33 34.64
N GLU A 203 -30.20 11.33 34.10
CA GLU A 203 -31.57 11.21 33.62
C GLU A 203 -31.69 10.16 32.51
N ALA A 204 -30.77 10.13 31.54
CA ALA A 204 -30.76 9.12 30.48
C ALA A 204 -30.54 7.69 31.02
N VAL A 205 -29.65 7.52 32.01
CA VAL A 205 -29.39 6.23 32.65
C VAL A 205 -30.58 5.77 33.49
N GLU A 206 -31.16 6.66 34.29
CA GLU A 206 -32.38 6.36 35.06
C GLU A 206 -33.55 6.03 34.13
N ASN A 207 -33.73 6.78 33.05
CA ASN A 207 -34.72 6.47 32.04
C ASN A 207 -34.45 5.10 31.42
N PHE A 208 -33.21 4.75 31.06
CA PHE A 208 -32.88 3.43 30.52
C PHE A 208 -33.20 2.28 31.49
N ILE A 209 -32.84 2.43 32.78
CA ILE A 209 -33.11 1.42 33.82
C ILE A 209 -34.61 1.27 34.06
N ASN A 210 -35.34 2.38 34.07
CA ASN A 210 -36.78 2.41 34.38
C ASN A 210 -37.67 2.15 33.16
N THR A 211 -37.14 2.26 31.94
CA THR A 211 -37.86 1.85 30.74
C THR A 211 -37.91 0.33 30.65
N PRO A 212 -39.11 -0.29 30.69
CA PRO A 212 -39.21 -1.73 30.51
C PRO A 212 -38.70 -2.11 29.13
N HIS A 213 -37.84 -3.13 29.04
CA HIS A 213 -37.32 -3.61 27.76
C HIS A 213 -38.48 -4.12 26.90
N ILE A 214 -38.74 -3.43 25.79
CA ILE A 214 -39.85 -3.78 24.88
C ILE A 214 -39.41 -5.01 24.07
N ASN A 215 -39.78 -6.20 24.54
CA ASN A 215 -39.55 -7.48 23.84
C ASN A 215 -40.50 -7.69 22.65
N ASN A 216 -41.04 -6.63 22.06
CA ASN A 216 -41.90 -6.71 20.87
C ASN A 216 -41.03 -6.88 19.62
N LEU A 217 -40.32 -8.00 19.54
CA LEU A 217 -39.64 -8.40 18.32
C LEU A 217 -40.72 -8.86 17.34
N SER A 218 -40.75 -8.24 16.16
CA SER A 218 -41.52 -8.77 15.04
C SER A 218 -40.97 -10.16 14.69
N PRO A 219 -41.83 -11.12 14.29
CA PRO A 219 -41.37 -12.41 13.79
C PRO A 219 -40.33 -12.21 12.67
N ALA A 220 -39.24 -12.98 12.73
CA ALA A 220 -38.20 -12.92 11.71
C ALA A 220 -38.78 -13.21 10.32
N THR A 221 -38.45 -12.38 9.34
CA THR A 221 -38.91 -12.58 7.95
C THR A 221 -37.96 -13.53 7.23
N ALA A 222 -38.46 -14.37 6.31
CA ALA A 222 -37.63 -15.31 5.57
C ALA A 222 -36.47 -14.65 4.79
N SER A 223 -36.67 -13.42 4.30
CA SER A 223 -35.62 -12.62 3.65
C SER A 223 -34.50 -12.26 4.61
N GLU A 224 -34.82 -11.83 5.83
CA GLU A 224 -33.87 -11.48 6.88
C GLU A 224 -32.99 -12.67 7.27
N VAL A 225 -33.61 -13.85 7.43
CA VAL A 225 -32.88 -15.09 7.70
C VAL A 225 -31.95 -15.45 6.54
N SER A 226 -32.43 -15.32 5.30
CA SER A 226 -31.62 -15.59 4.11
C SER A 226 -30.42 -14.65 4.00
N ASP A 227 -30.61 -13.36 4.24
CA ASP A 227 -29.54 -12.38 4.18
C ASP A 227 -28.54 -12.56 5.33
N PHE A 228 -29.01 -12.89 6.52
CA PHE A 228 -28.13 -13.23 7.64
C PHE A 228 -27.27 -14.46 7.34
N ILE A 229 -27.84 -15.53 6.77
CA ILE A 229 -27.07 -16.72 6.38
C ILE A 229 -25.94 -16.36 5.42
N LYS A 230 -26.16 -15.46 4.45
CA LYS A 230 -25.11 -15.01 3.51
C LYS A 230 -23.96 -14.27 4.20
N THR A 231 -24.20 -13.64 5.35
CA THR A 231 -23.14 -12.95 6.12
C THR A 231 -22.31 -13.90 6.98
N LEU A 232 -22.77 -15.13 7.21
CA LEU A 232 -22.03 -16.12 7.97
C LEU A 232 -20.75 -16.51 7.25
N LYS A 233 -19.65 -16.66 8.00
CA LYS A 233 -18.39 -17.15 7.45
C LYS A 233 -18.56 -18.61 7.03
N PRO A 234 -18.30 -18.97 5.76
CA PRO A 234 -18.33 -20.36 5.33
C PRO A 234 -17.19 -21.14 6.00
N ASN A 235 -17.36 -22.47 6.12
CA ASN A 235 -16.37 -23.40 6.68
C ASN A 235 -16.04 -23.21 8.16
N LYS A 236 -17.02 -22.80 8.98
CA LYS A 236 -16.87 -22.95 10.43
C LYS A 236 -16.92 -24.44 10.79
N SER A 237 -16.12 -24.83 11.79
CA SER A 237 -16.17 -26.19 12.33
C SER A 237 -17.58 -26.48 12.88
N PRO A 238 -18.14 -27.66 12.60
CA PRO A 238 -19.47 -28.04 13.09
C PRO A 238 -19.51 -28.08 14.62
N ALA A 239 -20.66 -27.73 15.18
CA ALA A 239 -20.92 -27.86 16.61
C ALA A 239 -21.36 -29.30 16.96
N LEU A 240 -21.83 -29.52 18.19
CA LEU A 240 -22.23 -30.85 18.69
C LEU A 240 -23.34 -31.51 17.85
N ASP A 241 -24.16 -30.71 17.19
CA ASP A 241 -25.22 -31.13 16.25
C ASP A 241 -24.69 -31.56 14.86
N GLN A 242 -23.37 -31.48 14.63
CA GLN A 242 -22.69 -31.84 13.39
C GLN A 242 -23.11 -31.06 12.14
N ILE A 243 -23.87 -29.96 12.30
CA ILE A 243 -24.30 -29.13 11.18
C ILE A 243 -23.18 -28.15 10.82
N THR A 244 -22.81 -28.12 9.54
CA THR A 244 -21.76 -27.23 9.02
C THR A 244 -22.41 -26.11 8.21
N ALA A 245 -21.90 -24.88 8.35
CA ALA A 245 -22.35 -23.75 7.53
C ALA A 245 -21.89 -23.94 6.07
N CYS A 246 -22.85 -23.91 5.13
CA CYS A 246 -22.63 -24.02 3.68
C CYS A 246 -21.79 -22.87 3.11
#